data_AF-A0A533SJK7-F1
#
_entry.id   AF-A0A533SJK7-F1
#
_cell.length_a   1.000
_cell.length_b   1.000
_cell.length_c   1.000
_cell.angle_alpha   90.00
_cell.angle_beta   90.00
_cell.angle_gamma   90.00
#
_symmetry.space_group_name_H-M   'P 1'
#
loop_
_entity.id
_entity.type
_entity.pdbx_description
1 polymer ?
#
loop_
_entity_poly.entity_id
_entity_poly.type
_entity_poly.pdbx_seq_one_letter_code
_entity_poly.pdbx_strand_id
1 'polypeptide(L)'
;MKTWYWGGEGISMAHGFADLVDVVELNELCRKFTAMTGFVTAIIDMDGRAVVATDWLEVCSRFHRCAPGTAARCRESDTVLANQLLPGEAY
;
A
#
# COMPACT_ATOMS: atom_id res chain seq x y z
N MET A 1 -6.76 14.35 -27.98
CA MET A 1 -5.42 13.92 -27.57
C MET A 1 -4.85 15.02 -26.66
N LYS A 2 -4.97 14.88 -25.34
CA LYS A 2 -4.45 15.86 -24.38
C LYS A 2 -3.28 15.23 -23.64
N THR A 3 -2.09 15.71 -23.96
CA THR A 3 -0.84 15.44 -23.27
C THR A 3 -0.79 16.25 -21.99
N TRP A 4 -0.65 15.61 -20.83
CA TRP A 4 -0.40 16.29 -19.56
C TRP A 4 1.09 16.68 -19.50
N TYR A 5 1.37 17.98 -19.42
CA TYR A 5 2.70 18.53 -19.17
C TYR A 5 2.88 18.77 -17.67
N TRP A 6 3.90 18.17 -17.06
CA TRP A 6 4.49 18.73 -15.84
C TRP A 6 5.73 19.51 -16.26
N GLY A 7 5.59 20.84 -16.30
CA GLY A 7 6.69 21.78 -16.42
C GLY A 7 6.84 22.52 -15.10
N GLY A 8 8.06 22.52 -14.53
CA GLY A 8 8.41 23.28 -13.34
C GLY A 8 9.68 22.74 -12.68
N GLU A 9 10.77 23.52 -12.77
CA GLU A 9 12.04 23.26 -12.10
C GLU A 9 11.91 23.46 -10.57
N GLY A 10 12.58 22.60 -9.77
CA GLY A 10 13.09 22.97 -8.44
C GLY A 10 12.15 22.84 -7.24
N ILE A 11 12.07 21.64 -6.67
CA ILE A 11 12.30 21.21 -5.27
C ILE A 11 11.64 19.83 -5.20
N SER A 12 12.43 18.75 -5.25
CA SER A 12 11.92 17.42 -4.93
C SER A 12 11.70 17.35 -3.42
N MET A 13 10.56 17.84 -2.94
CA MET A 13 10.01 17.37 -1.69
C MET A 13 9.45 15.99 -2.01
N ALA A 14 10.17 14.94 -1.62
CA ALA A 14 9.65 13.59 -1.68
C ALA A 14 8.47 13.52 -0.69
N HIS A 15 7.26 13.75 -1.19
CA HIS A 15 6.03 13.59 -0.43
C HIS A 15 5.73 12.09 -0.34
N GLY A 16 5.46 11.60 0.86
CA GLY A 16 4.92 10.26 1.03
C GLY A 16 3.50 10.20 0.47
N PHE A 17 3.02 9.00 0.12
CA PHE A 17 1.66 8.84 -0.40
C PHE A 17 0.60 9.42 0.55
N ALA A 18 0.79 9.27 1.86
CA ALA A 18 -0.09 9.81 2.89
C ALA A 18 -0.15 11.35 2.92
N ASP A 19 0.84 12.06 2.37
CA ASP A 19 0.83 13.52 2.27
C ASP A 19 -0.02 14.03 1.10
N LEU A 20 -0.42 13.12 0.20
CA LEU A 20 -1.12 13.43 -1.05
C LEU A 20 -2.63 13.11 -0.99
N VAL A 21 -3.07 12.38 0.04
CA VAL A 21 -4.44 11.87 0.14
C VAL A 21 -4.99 12.05 1.55
N ASP A 22 -6.31 12.17 1.67
CA ASP A 22 -6.98 12.07 2.97
C ASP A 22 -7.02 10.58 3.40
N VAL A 23 -6.09 10.20 4.27
CA VAL A 23 -5.96 8.83 4.77
C VAL A 23 -7.20 8.40 5.57
N VAL A 24 -7.90 9.33 6.22
CA VAL A 24 -9.10 9.03 7.02
C VAL A 24 -10.24 8.64 6.07
N GLU A 25 -10.49 9.45 5.04
CA GLU A 25 -11.52 9.16 4.04
C GLU A 25 -11.22 7.85 3.30
N LEU A 26 -9.95 7.63 2.95
CA LEU A 26 -9.50 6.41 2.27
C LEU A 26 -9.70 5.16 3.13
N ASN A 27 -9.42 5.25 4.43
CA ASN A 27 -9.66 4.17 5.37
C ASN A 27 -11.16 3.85 5.50
N GLU A 28 -12.01 4.87 5.61
CA GLU A 28 -13.46 4.66 5.63
C GLU A 28 -13.98 3.97 4.36
N LEU A 29 -13.47 4.37 3.19
CA LEU A 29 -13.80 3.77 1.91
C LEU A 29 -13.42 2.28 1.89
N CYS A 30 -12.17 1.96 2.25
CA CYS A 30 -11.69 0.58 2.33
C CYS A 30 -12.50 -0.25 3.33
N ARG A 31 -12.90 0.34 4.47
CA ARG A 31 -13.72 -0.35 5.47
C ARG A 31 -15.11 -0.66 4.93
N LYS A 32 -15.74 0.28 4.21
CA LYS A 32 -17.04 0.05 3.55
C LYS A 32 -16.92 -1.05 2.49
N PHE A 33 -15.83 -1.08 1.72
CA PHE A 33 -15.56 -2.15 0.76
C PHE A 33 -15.40 -3.51 1.45
N THR A 34 -14.63 -3.60 2.53
CA THR A 34 -14.47 -4.84 3.29
C THR A 34 -15.78 -5.30 3.91
N ALA A 35 -16.57 -4.40 4.49
CA ALA A 35 -17.89 -4.73 5.03
C ALA A 35 -18.86 -5.26 3.96
N MET A 36 -18.75 -4.77 2.72
CA MET A 36 -19.60 -5.18 1.60
C MET A 36 -19.18 -6.53 1.00
N THR A 37 -17.88 -6.81 0.93
CA THR A 37 -17.34 -7.94 0.15
C THR A 37 -16.75 -9.06 1.01
N GLY A 38 -16.40 -8.78 2.26
CA GLY A 38 -15.59 -9.66 3.11
C GLY A 38 -14.11 -9.68 2.75
N PHE A 39 -13.66 -8.97 1.71
CA PHE A 39 -12.25 -8.90 1.34
C PHE A 39 -11.53 -7.80 2.11
N VAL A 40 -10.45 -8.18 2.80
CA VAL A 40 -9.56 -7.24 3.50
C VAL A 40 -8.79 -6.41 2.49
N THR A 41 -8.59 -5.13 2.79
CA THR A 41 -7.87 -4.20 1.90
C THR A 41 -6.72 -3.54 2.65
N ALA A 42 -5.59 -3.40 1.97
CA ALA A 42 -4.44 -2.67 2.46
C ALA A 42 -3.89 -1.77 1.37
N ILE A 43 -3.45 -0.57 1.75
CA ILE A 43 -2.64 0.29 0.90
C ILE A 43 -1.29 0.40 1.59
N ILE A 44 -0.25 -0.03 0.89
CA ILE A 44 1.11 -0.14 1.43
C ILE A 44 2.01 0.79 0.59
N ASP A 45 2.81 1.61 1.27
CA ASP A 45 3.76 2.51 0.61
C ASP A 45 5.00 1.76 0.10
N MET A 46 5.87 2.47 -0.61
CA MET A 46 7.08 1.90 -1.20
C MET A 46 8.10 1.40 -0.16
N ASP A 47 7.99 1.84 1.10
CA ASP A 47 8.80 1.37 2.22
C ASP A 47 8.17 0.15 2.94
N GLY A 48 7.00 -0.31 2.46
CA GLY A 48 6.26 -1.42 3.05
C GLY A 48 5.49 -1.04 4.32
N ARG A 49 5.23 0.26 4.56
CA ARG A 49 4.36 0.74 5.64
C ARG A 49 2.92 0.73 5.17
N ALA A 50 2.03 0.17 5.98
CA ALA A 50 0.60 0.24 5.70
C ALA A 50 0.08 1.66 5.97
N VAL A 51 -0.37 2.33 4.91
CA VAL A 51 -1.09 3.61 4.98
C VAL A 51 -2.55 3.37 5.34
N VAL A 52 -3.15 2.32 4.78
CA VAL A 52 -4.49 1.82 5.13
C VAL A 52 -4.40 0.31 5.38
N ALA A 53 -5.09 -0.15 6.41
CA ALA A 53 -5.22 -1.56 6.76
C ALA A 53 -6.60 -1.80 7.37
N THR A 54 -7.57 -2.27 6.56
CA THR A 54 -8.94 -2.52 7.02
C THR A 54 -9.16 -4.01 7.26
N ASP A 55 -9.55 -4.32 8.50
CA ASP A 55 -9.92 -5.66 8.96
C ASP A 55 -8.91 -6.76 8.63
N TRP A 56 -7.61 -6.46 8.77
CA TRP A 56 -6.55 -7.46 8.60
C TRP A 56 -6.85 -8.73 9.39
N LEU A 57 -6.80 -9.86 8.69
CA LEU A 57 -7.00 -11.18 9.28
C LEU A 57 -6.02 -11.41 10.44
N GLU A 58 -6.41 -12.26 11.39
CA GLU A 58 -5.56 -12.61 12.53
C GLU A 58 -4.19 -13.15 12.09
N VAL A 59 -4.13 -13.88 10.97
CA VAL A 59 -2.84 -14.36 10.42
C VAL A 59 -1.92 -13.20 10.02
N CYS A 60 -2.47 -12.09 9.51
CA CYS A 60 -1.68 -10.91 9.15
C CYS A 60 -1.13 -10.22 10.40
N SER A 61 -2.00 -9.96 11.38
CA SER A 61 -1.68 -9.14 12.55
C SER A 61 -0.98 -9.91 13.68
N ARG A 62 -1.38 -11.17 13.93
CA ARG A 62 -0.90 -12.01 15.04
C ARG A 62 0.18 -13.01 14.66
N PHE A 63 0.53 -13.10 13.38
CA PHE A 63 1.61 -13.98 12.91
C PHE A 63 2.55 -13.30 11.92
N HIS A 64 2.07 -12.84 10.76
CA HIS A 64 2.95 -12.28 9.74
C HIS A 64 3.63 -10.99 10.18
N ARG A 65 2.97 -10.11 10.94
CA ARG A 65 3.52 -8.78 11.26
C ARG A 65 3.88 -8.56 12.73
N CYS A 66 3.51 -9.45 13.64
CA CYS A 66 3.89 -9.33 15.06
C CYS A 66 5.31 -9.83 15.35
N ALA A 67 5.82 -10.79 14.58
CA ALA A 67 7.14 -11.39 14.80
C ALA A 67 8.17 -10.81 13.81
N PRO A 68 9.37 -10.38 14.26
CA PRO A 68 10.32 -9.67 13.40
C PRO A 68 10.72 -10.41 12.12
N GLY A 69 10.94 -11.73 12.23
CA GLY A 69 11.35 -12.56 11.10
C GLY A 69 10.27 -12.68 10.02
N THR A 70 9.03 -12.99 10.40
CA THR A 70 7.90 -13.06 9.46
C THR A 70 7.52 -11.68 8.94
N ALA A 71 7.65 -10.63 9.75
CA ALA A 71 7.36 -9.26 9.35
C ALA A 71 8.34 -8.77 8.28
N ALA A 72 9.62 -9.14 8.39
CA ALA A 72 10.62 -8.87 7.37
C ALA A 72 10.27 -9.54 6.04
N ARG A 73 9.83 -10.80 6.07
CA ARG A 73 9.37 -11.52 4.85
C ARG A 73 8.11 -10.93 4.25
N CYS A 74 7.15 -10.50 5.08
CA CYS A 74 5.95 -9.80 4.60
C CYS A 74 6.33 -8.50 3.88
N ARG A 75 7.24 -7.71 4.47
CA ARG A 75 7.73 -6.47 3.84
C ARG A 75 8.48 -6.74 2.55
N GLU A 76 9.34 -7.77 2.52
CA GLU A 76 10.03 -8.20 1.30
C GLU A 76 9.04 -8.54 0.17
N SER A 77 7.96 -9.26 0.50
CA SER A 77 6.87 -9.54 -0.45
C SER A 77 6.19 -8.26 -0.95
N ASP A 78 5.79 -7.38 -0.02
CA ASP A 78 5.05 -6.15 -0.32
C ASP A 78 5.88 -5.13 -1.14
N THR A 79 7.21 -5.22 -1.09
CA THR A 79 8.11 -4.22 -1.69
C THR A 79 8.99 -4.82 -2.77
N VAL A 80 9.91 -5.72 -2.43
CA VAL A 80 10.92 -6.22 -3.36
C VAL A 80 10.29 -7.14 -4.39
N LEU A 81 9.54 -8.15 -3.96
CA LEU A 81 8.97 -9.15 -4.88
C LEU A 81 7.86 -8.54 -5.74
N ALA A 82 6.97 -7.74 -5.15
CA ALA A 82 5.92 -7.05 -5.89
C ALA A 82 6.48 -6.12 -6.99
N ASN A 83 7.61 -5.44 -6.73
CA ASN A 83 8.25 -4.54 -7.72
C ASN A 83 9.12 -5.26 -8.75
N GLN A 84 9.36 -6.57 -8.61
CA GLN A 84 10.15 -7.35 -9.58
C GLN A 84 9.31 -7.88 -10.75
N LEU A 85 7.98 -7.74 -10.69
CA LEU A 85 7.11 -8.11 -11.81
C LEU A 85 7.32 -7.15 -12.98
N LEU A 86 7.78 -7.68 -14.11
CA LEU A 86 7.82 -6.91 -15.35
C LEU A 86 6.39 -6.62 -15.84
N PRO A 87 6.16 -5.49 -16.55
CA PRO A 87 4.86 -5.20 -17.13
C PRO A 87 4.36 -6.37 -17.99
N GLY A 88 3.25 -7.00 -17.57
CA GLY A 88 2.63 -8.11 -18.28
C GLY A 88 3.06 -9.51 -17.84
N GLU A 89 3.97 -9.65 -16.86
CA GLU A 89 4.27 -10.95 -16.26
C GLU A 89 3.29 -11.27 -15.12
N ALA A 90 2.81 -12.52 -15.11
CA ALA A 90 1.99 -13.03 -14.02
C ALA A 90 2.87 -13.37 -12.80
N TYR A 91 2.30 -13.22 -11.62
CA TYR A 91 2.89 -13.64 -10.35
C TYR A 91 2.97 -15.17 -10.24
#